data_AF-A0A2C9A5Z9-F1
#
_entry.id   AF-A0A2C9A5Z9-F1
#
_cell.length_a   1.000
_cell.length_b   1.000
_cell.length_c   1.000
_cell.angle_alpha   90.00
_cell.angle_beta   90.00
_cell.angle_gamma   90.00
#
_symmetry.space_group_name_H-M   'P 1'
#
loop_
_entity.id
_entity.type
_entity.pdbx_description
1 polymer ?
#
loop_
_entity_poly.entity_id
_entity_poly.type
_entity_poly.pdbx_seq_one_letter_code
_entity_poly.pdbx_strand_id
1 'polypeptide(L)'
;MKHAFLKALLAAGAIMIAWNCSDESTTGPKAPEYAVTSSAWLLSTDQDYIIYLDGRVTNPEGDIIATIKFIEGSSVGAITDLAGNVLYDGVDVAGLPLLEKNTTVYAITGPAFHLVDETGDYLIYLAEDGGSIGFVKDSNATVIGFFNFETNTVVAPDGVTELTKVEDILDLPVLQPGDKFTKEPDPVIESSSSAINPESSSDIGPTPTSSATPKSSSSQPKSSSSAPKSSSSVAPAGGCPNIKVKSGGRTGSGWATRYWDCCAPHCSWSENAGGNTSKTCDSKGKNVVGGGGSICSGGYQATCLSQIPFTVNGCTDMGFAFAAVPGADGGSCGKCYQLTFTGKGKYASDNNLSAIKGKKLIIMTTNIGHDVQQGQFDIMIPGGGVGAFNGCSQMGWGSQGEQYGGLLSDCEKESNYNSSKTLTCLKNKCNSVFSNDATAKQGCMFLAEFMHAAGNPLHNYVEVECPDVLKQKY
;
A
#
# COMPACT_ATOMS: atom_id res chain seq x y z
N MET A 1 -62.84 -30.15 -0.16
CA MET A 1 -62.09 -31.32 -0.67
C MET A 1 -60.64 -30.89 -0.88
N LYS A 2 -59.74 -31.53 -0.14
CA LYS A 2 -58.26 -31.46 -0.23
C LYS A 2 -57.84 -32.12 -1.58
N HIS A 3 -56.72 -31.84 -2.27
CA HIS A 3 -55.29 -31.96 -1.93
C HIS A 3 -54.51 -31.30 -3.10
N ALA A 4 -53.46 -30.48 -2.92
CA ALA A 4 -52.08 -30.76 -2.48
C ALA A 4 -51.33 -31.76 -3.38
N PHE A 5 -50.44 -31.26 -4.25
CA PHE A 5 -49.44 -32.04 -4.98
C PHE A 5 -48.17 -32.17 -4.12
N LEU A 6 -47.82 -33.41 -3.77
CA LEU A 6 -46.60 -33.79 -3.06
C LEU A 6 -45.50 -34.21 -4.05
N LYS A 7 -44.25 -33.85 -3.71
CA LYS A 7 -43.00 -34.39 -4.26
C LYS A 7 -42.88 -35.89 -3.96
N ALA A 8 -42.29 -36.66 -4.87
CA ALA A 8 -41.85 -38.03 -4.63
C ALA A 8 -40.33 -38.12 -4.78
N LEU A 9 -39.66 -38.50 -3.69
CA LEU A 9 -38.32 -39.07 -3.65
C LEU A 9 -38.33 -40.49 -4.23
N LEU A 10 -37.26 -40.89 -4.90
CA LEU A 10 -36.89 -42.30 -5.05
C LEU A 10 -35.36 -42.43 -4.96
N ALA A 11 -34.92 -43.05 -3.87
CA ALA A 11 -33.57 -43.57 -3.68
C ALA A 11 -33.58 -45.07 -4.03
N ALA A 12 -32.56 -45.55 -4.74
CA ALA A 12 -32.17 -46.95 -4.77
C ALA A 12 -30.68 -47.06 -5.09
N GLY A 13 -29.96 -47.80 -4.26
CA GLY A 13 -28.50 -47.86 -4.22
C GLY A 13 -27.87 -48.98 -5.07
N ALA A 14 -26.55 -48.77 -5.25
CA ALA A 14 -25.42 -49.68 -5.46
C ALA A 14 -25.61 -51.05 -6.15
N ILE A 15 -24.89 -51.24 -7.27
CA ILE A 15 -24.13 -52.46 -7.57
C ILE A 15 -22.76 -52.07 -8.15
N MET A 16 -21.70 -52.55 -7.49
CA MET A 16 -20.29 -52.52 -7.89
C MET A 16 -20.00 -53.60 -8.93
N ILE A 17 -19.29 -53.28 -10.01
CA ILE A 17 -18.39 -54.22 -10.72
C ILE A 17 -17.12 -53.47 -11.10
N ALA A 18 -15.99 -53.98 -10.60
CA ALA A 18 -14.64 -53.47 -10.81
C ALA A 18 -13.97 -54.04 -12.07
N TRP A 19 -13.18 -53.17 -12.70
CA TRP A 19 -11.88 -53.34 -13.39
C TRP A 19 -11.68 -54.40 -14.50
N ASN A 20 -11.19 -53.94 -15.67
CA ASN A 20 -9.74 -53.94 -16.03
C ASN A 20 -9.57 -53.22 -17.40
N CYS A 21 -8.88 -52.07 -17.47
CA CYS A 21 -7.44 -51.85 -17.72
C CYS A 21 -7.05 -51.75 -19.20
N SER A 22 -6.42 -50.62 -19.55
CA SER A 22 -5.15 -50.62 -20.29
C SER A 22 -4.29 -49.46 -19.80
N ASP A 23 -3.03 -49.80 -19.59
CA ASP A 23 -1.98 -49.11 -18.86
C ASP A 23 -1.45 -47.85 -19.55
N GLU A 24 -0.97 -46.90 -18.72
CA GLU A 24 0.42 -46.46 -18.88
C GLU A 24 1.00 -46.00 -17.55
N SER A 25 2.10 -46.64 -17.17
CA SER A 25 2.91 -46.39 -16.00
C SER A 25 3.65 -45.06 -16.11
N THR A 26 3.47 -44.16 -15.15
CA THR A 26 4.54 -43.22 -14.78
C THR A 26 4.65 -43.18 -13.25
N THR A 27 5.75 -43.74 -12.74
CA THR A 27 6.20 -43.59 -11.35
C THR A 27 6.80 -42.19 -11.17
N GLY A 28 6.00 -41.15 -11.35
CA GLY A 28 6.23 -39.83 -10.78
C GLY A 28 5.44 -39.71 -9.47
N PRO A 29 5.85 -38.84 -8.52
CA PRO A 29 4.98 -38.52 -7.40
C PRO A 29 3.64 -38.02 -7.97
N LYS A 30 2.57 -38.80 -7.79
CA LYS A 30 1.22 -38.38 -8.14
C LYS A 30 0.96 -37.11 -7.33
N ALA A 31 0.64 -36.01 -8.01
CA ALA A 31 0.28 -34.76 -7.33
C ALA A 31 -0.79 -35.07 -6.27
N PRO A 32 -0.68 -34.49 -5.06
CA PRO A 32 -1.65 -34.74 -4.01
C PRO A 32 -3.05 -34.42 -4.53
N GLU A 33 -4.03 -35.25 -4.18
CA GLU A 33 -5.43 -35.10 -4.59
C GLU A 33 -6.01 -33.74 -4.17
N TYR A 34 -5.51 -33.20 -3.06
CA TYR A 34 -5.83 -31.86 -2.54
C TYR A 34 -4.53 -31.15 -2.17
N ALA A 35 -4.27 -29.99 -2.77
CA ALA A 35 -3.10 -29.17 -2.43
C ALA A 35 -3.49 -28.19 -1.31
N VAL A 36 -2.98 -28.41 -0.09
CA VAL A 36 -3.42 -27.69 1.11
C VAL A 36 -2.27 -26.88 1.72
N THR A 37 -2.52 -25.58 1.92
CA THR A 37 -1.53 -24.58 2.35
C THR A 37 -1.31 -24.53 3.87
N SER A 38 -2.29 -24.98 4.65
CA SER A 38 -2.28 -25.12 6.12
C SER A 38 -3.34 -26.15 6.52
N SER A 39 -3.43 -26.58 7.78
CA SER A 39 -4.48 -27.53 8.17
C SER A 39 -5.86 -26.96 7.84
N ALA A 40 -6.67 -27.72 7.12
CA ALA A 40 -7.95 -27.27 6.54
C ALA A 40 -8.99 -28.38 6.62
N TRP A 41 -10.28 -28.03 6.53
CA TRP A 41 -11.38 -28.99 6.55
C TRP A 41 -11.93 -29.23 5.16
N LEU A 42 -12.18 -30.49 4.81
CA LEU A 42 -12.82 -30.87 3.55
C LEU A 42 -14.34 -30.94 3.72
N LEU A 43 -15.06 -30.13 2.96
CA LEU A 43 -16.50 -30.25 2.77
C LEU A 43 -16.78 -30.78 1.37
N SER A 44 -17.11 -32.06 1.26
CA SER A 44 -17.49 -32.69 -0.01
C SER A 44 -18.99 -32.61 -0.25
N THR A 45 -19.38 -31.97 -1.34
CA THR A 45 -20.79 -31.80 -1.75
C THR A 45 -20.97 -32.19 -3.23
N ASP A 46 -21.49 -31.29 -4.07
CA ASP A 46 -21.45 -31.39 -5.53
C ASP A 46 -20.06 -31.03 -6.10
N GLN A 47 -19.32 -30.20 -5.36
CA GLN A 47 -17.89 -30.00 -5.48
C GLN A 47 -17.23 -30.04 -4.10
N ASP A 48 -15.91 -30.20 -4.08
CA ASP A 48 -15.11 -30.21 -2.86
C ASP A 48 -14.69 -28.78 -2.48
N TYR A 49 -14.92 -28.44 -1.21
CA TYR A 49 -14.52 -27.17 -0.62
C TYR A 49 -13.48 -27.43 0.47
N ILE A 50 -12.33 -26.77 0.37
CA ILE A 50 -11.26 -26.81 1.37
C ILE A 50 -11.35 -25.55 2.21
N ILE A 51 -11.74 -25.70 3.47
CA ILE A 51 -12.07 -24.61 4.39
C ILE A 51 -10.88 -24.36 5.32
N TYR A 52 -10.33 -23.16 5.29
CA TYR A 52 -9.21 -22.75 6.11
C TYR A 52 -9.68 -21.98 7.35
N LEU A 53 -8.92 -22.09 8.45
CA LEU A 53 -9.22 -21.41 9.70
C LEU A 53 -9.22 -19.87 9.58
N ASP A 54 -8.44 -19.33 8.64
CA ASP A 54 -8.38 -17.90 8.35
C ASP A 54 -9.58 -17.36 7.56
N GLY A 55 -10.58 -18.22 7.27
CA GLY A 55 -11.81 -17.83 6.59
C GLY A 55 -11.79 -18.03 5.07
N ARG A 56 -10.68 -18.49 4.49
CA ARG A 56 -10.62 -18.81 3.05
C ARG A 56 -11.31 -20.15 2.76
N VAL A 57 -11.91 -20.27 1.57
CA VAL A 57 -12.42 -21.55 1.06
C VAL A 57 -11.94 -21.74 -0.39
N THR A 58 -11.22 -22.85 -0.65
CA THR A 58 -10.65 -23.16 -1.98
C THR A 58 -11.27 -24.40 -2.61
N ASN A 59 -11.11 -24.55 -3.94
CA ASN A 59 -11.29 -25.82 -4.63
C ASN A 59 -10.06 -26.76 -4.40
N PRO A 60 -10.09 -28.02 -4.86
CA PRO A 60 -8.95 -28.94 -4.79
C PRO A 60 -7.68 -28.42 -5.48
N GLU A 61 -7.85 -27.58 -6.51
CA GLU A 61 -6.76 -26.93 -7.26
C GLU A 61 -6.15 -25.70 -6.53
N GLY A 62 -6.63 -25.37 -5.33
CA GLY A 62 -6.13 -24.28 -4.49
C GLY A 62 -6.62 -22.86 -4.87
N ASP A 63 -7.56 -22.72 -5.81
CA ASP A 63 -8.22 -21.45 -6.13
C ASP A 63 -9.21 -21.07 -5.04
N ILE A 64 -9.17 -19.80 -4.59
CA ILE A 64 -10.17 -19.28 -3.67
C ILE A 64 -11.49 -19.11 -4.42
N ILE A 65 -12.53 -19.82 -3.99
CA ILE A 65 -13.86 -19.83 -4.62
C ILE A 65 -14.94 -19.27 -3.69
N ALA A 66 -14.67 -19.18 -2.39
CA ALA A 66 -15.60 -18.69 -1.38
C ALA A 66 -14.85 -18.23 -0.11
N THR A 67 -15.60 -17.68 0.83
CA THR A 67 -15.13 -17.38 2.19
C THR A 67 -16.07 -18.02 3.20
N ILE A 68 -15.56 -18.38 4.38
CA ILE A 68 -16.37 -18.80 5.52
C ILE A 68 -16.30 -17.73 6.61
N LYS A 69 -17.45 -17.38 7.18
CA LYS A 69 -17.53 -16.53 8.36
C LYS A 69 -18.00 -17.36 9.55
N PHE A 70 -17.09 -17.62 10.49
CA PHE A 70 -17.42 -18.32 11.73
C PHE A 70 -18.27 -17.46 12.65
N ILE A 71 -19.17 -18.11 13.38
CA ILE A 71 -19.84 -17.52 14.53
C ILE A 71 -18.79 -17.36 15.63
N GLU A 72 -18.75 -16.18 16.25
CA GLU A 72 -17.74 -15.85 17.26
C GLU A 72 -17.73 -16.90 18.40
N GLY A 73 -16.56 -17.52 18.61
CA GLY A 73 -16.36 -18.57 19.62
C GLY A 73 -16.90 -19.95 19.24
N SER A 74 -17.20 -20.22 17.97
CA SER A 74 -17.76 -21.50 17.48
C SER A 74 -16.96 -22.09 16.30
N SER A 75 -17.10 -23.41 16.08
CA SER A 75 -16.68 -24.11 14.85
C SER A 75 -17.71 -24.01 13.72
N VAL A 76 -18.84 -23.35 13.96
CA VAL A 76 -19.93 -23.22 13.00
C VAL A 76 -19.79 -21.91 12.22
N GLY A 77 -19.95 -21.96 10.89
CA GLY A 77 -19.88 -20.78 10.04
C GLY A 77 -20.77 -20.84 8.81
N ALA A 78 -20.88 -19.71 8.11
CA ALA A 78 -21.58 -19.60 6.83
C ALA A 78 -20.58 -19.40 5.69
N ILE A 79 -20.69 -20.24 4.65
CA ILE A 79 -19.88 -20.16 3.44
C ILE A 79 -20.59 -19.25 2.43
N THR A 80 -19.86 -18.25 1.95
CA THR A 80 -20.36 -17.24 1.01
C THR A 80 -19.45 -17.21 -0.22
N ASP A 81 -20.03 -17.23 -1.42
CA ASP A 81 -19.27 -17.09 -2.67
C ASP A 81 -18.60 -15.70 -2.78
N LEU A 82 -17.74 -15.52 -3.77
CA LEU A 82 -17.04 -14.25 -4.00
C LEU A 82 -17.97 -13.08 -4.38
N ALA A 83 -19.22 -13.36 -4.78
CA ALA A 83 -20.24 -12.34 -5.08
C ALA A 83 -21.08 -11.96 -3.85
N GLY A 84 -20.86 -12.61 -2.70
CA GLY A 84 -21.57 -12.34 -1.45
C GLY A 84 -22.84 -13.19 -1.25
N ASN A 85 -23.09 -14.21 -2.08
CA ASN A 85 -24.23 -15.11 -1.90
C ASN A 85 -23.87 -16.25 -0.94
N VAL A 86 -24.76 -16.55 0.01
CA VAL A 86 -24.59 -17.67 0.93
C VAL A 86 -24.78 -18.98 0.17
N LEU A 87 -23.72 -19.79 0.10
CA LEU A 87 -23.75 -21.13 -0.49
C LEU A 87 -24.24 -22.16 0.52
N TYR A 88 -23.70 -22.08 1.75
CA TYR A 88 -24.03 -22.98 2.85
C TYR A 88 -24.10 -22.18 4.15
N ASP A 89 -25.10 -22.45 4.98
CA ASP A 89 -25.28 -21.84 6.28
C ASP A 89 -25.23 -22.91 7.38
N GLY A 90 -24.64 -22.58 8.53
CA GLY A 90 -24.50 -23.49 9.66
C GLY A 90 -23.52 -24.66 9.44
N VAL A 91 -22.45 -24.47 8.67
CA VAL A 91 -21.41 -25.48 8.45
C VAL A 91 -20.57 -25.64 9.72
N ASP A 92 -20.65 -26.79 10.37
CA ASP A 92 -19.80 -27.14 11.52
C ASP A 92 -18.52 -27.82 11.08
N VAL A 93 -17.40 -27.10 11.11
CA VAL A 93 -16.11 -27.65 10.64
C VAL A 93 -15.53 -28.70 11.57
N ALA A 94 -15.95 -28.76 12.85
CA ALA A 94 -15.45 -29.76 13.80
C ALA A 94 -15.83 -31.20 13.40
N GLY A 95 -16.89 -31.36 12.60
CA GLY A 95 -17.35 -32.65 12.09
C GLY A 95 -16.74 -33.04 10.73
N LEU A 96 -15.93 -32.18 10.11
CA LEU A 96 -15.39 -32.40 8.77
C LEU A 96 -14.02 -33.09 8.82
N PRO A 97 -13.68 -33.89 7.78
CA PRO A 97 -12.33 -34.43 7.62
C PRO A 97 -11.28 -33.31 7.62
N LEU A 98 -10.21 -33.51 8.40
CA LEU A 98 -9.07 -32.61 8.44
C LEU A 98 -8.03 -33.03 7.38
N LEU A 99 -7.63 -32.09 6.54
CA LEU A 99 -6.52 -32.19 5.61
C LEU A 99 -5.30 -31.50 6.22
N GLU A 100 -4.18 -32.19 6.26
CA GLU A 100 -2.91 -31.62 6.74
C GLU A 100 -2.17 -30.88 5.63
N LYS A 101 -1.38 -29.86 6.01
CA LYS A 101 -0.54 -29.12 5.07
C LYS A 101 0.38 -30.08 4.32
N ASN A 102 0.33 -30.04 2.99
CA ASN A 102 1.16 -30.89 2.12
C ASN A 102 1.83 -30.12 0.98
N THR A 103 1.60 -28.80 0.90
CA THR A 103 2.14 -27.94 -0.16
C THR A 103 2.98 -26.82 0.45
N THR A 104 4.08 -26.46 -0.22
CA THR A 104 4.89 -25.30 0.14
C THR A 104 4.05 -24.04 -0.04
N VAL A 105 4.10 -23.16 0.96
CA VAL A 105 3.47 -21.84 0.86
C VAL A 105 4.58 -20.82 0.82
N TYR A 106 4.62 -20.06 -0.27
CA TYR A 106 5.61 -19.03 -0.49
C TYR A 106 5.22 -17.78 0.27
N ALA A 107 5.97 -17.45 1.32
CA ALA A 107 5.91 -16.15 1.95
C ALA A 107 6.54 -15.13 0.99
N ILE A 108 5.71 -14.28 0.40
CA ILE A 108 6.16 -13.32 -0.59
C ILE A 108 5.97 -11.88 -0.12
N THR A 109 7.02 -11.07 -0.27
CA THR A 109 7.01 -9.65 0.09
C THR A 109 6.59 -8.75 -1.08
N GLY A 110 6.32 -9.33 -2.25
CA GLY A 110 6.05 -8.64 -3.51
C GLY A 110 6.24 -9.59 -4.69
N PRO A 111 6.08 -9.13 -5.94
CA PRO A 111 6.31 -9.94 -7.13
C PRO A 111 7.75 -10.49 -7.16
N ALA A 112 7.88 -11.80 -7.38
CA ALA A 112 9.18 -12.49 -7.43
C ALA A 112 9.22 -13.54 -8.53
N PHE A 113 10.37 -13.70 -9.17
CA PHE A 113 10.61 -14.85 -10.04
C PHE A 113 10.85 -16.08 -9.18
N HIS A 114 10.23 -17.19 -9.55
CA HIS A 114 10.31 -18.44 -8.83
C HIS A 114 11.17 -19.44 -9.60
N LEU A 115 12.29 -19.84 -9.02
CA LEU A 115 13.22 -20.81 -9.55
C LEU A 115 13.25 -22.03 -8.64
N VAL A 116 12.96 -23.20 -9.18
CA VAL A 116 13.16 -24.49 -8.50
C VAL A 116 14.10 -25.35 -9.33
N ASP A 117 15.21 -25.76 -8.74
CA ASP A 117 16.19 -26.65 -9.37
C ASP A 117 16.78 -27.65 -8.35
N GLU A 118 17.81 -28.40 -8.76
CA GLU A 118 18.48 -29.39 -7.89
C GLU A 118 19.19 -28.77 -6.69
N THR A 119 19.44 -27.46 -6.72
CA THR A 119 20.19 -26.72 -5.70
C THR A 119 19.27 -26.04 -4.69
N GLY A 120 18.01 -25.75 -5.05
CA GLY A 120 17.05 -25.17 -4.12
C GLY A 120 15.75 -24.66 -4.74
N ASP A 121 14.93 -24.04 -3.89
CA ASP A 121 13.71 -23.32 -4.20
C ASP A 121 13.93 -21.84 -3.83
N TYR A 122 13.98 -21.00 -4.84
CA TYR A 122 14.44 -19.63 -4.78
C TYR A 122 13.37 -18.66 -5.24
N LEU A 123 13.10 -17.65 -4.40
CA LEU A 123 12.31 -16.48 -4.75
C LEU A 123 13.27 -15.32 -5.05
N ILE A 124 13.36 -14.95 -6.32
CA ILE A 124 14.24 -13.90 -6.81
C ILE A 124 13.43 -12.61 -6.93
N TYR A 125 13.69 -11.68 -6.02
CA TYR A 125 13.11 -10.36 -6.04
C TYR A 125 14.00 -9.44 -6.87
N LEU A 126 13.36 -8.69 -7.77
CA LEU A 126 14.05 -7.59 -8.44
C LEU A 126 14.57 -6.61 -7.39
N ALA A 127 15.76 -6.08 -7.65
CA ALA A 127 16.31 -5.02 -6.83
C ALA A 127 15.38 -3.80 -6.90
N GLU A 128 14.85 -3.37 -5.76
CA GLU A 128 13.90 -2.24 -5.64
C GLU A 128 14.52 -0.90 -6.12
N ASP A 129 15.83 -0.87 -6.37
CA ASP A 129 16.62 0.28 -6.83
C ASP A 129 16.96 0.27 -8.34
N GLY A 130 16.68 -0.81 -9.07
CA GLY A 130 17.13 -1.00 -10.45
C GLY A 130 18.64 -1.29 -10.58
N GLY A 131 19.28 -1.78 -9.52
CA GLY A 131 20.67 -2.22 -9.51
C GLY A 131 20.90 -3.59 -10.15
N SER A 132 22.17 -3.93 -10.38
CA SER A 132 22.61 -5.21 -10.98
C SER A 132 22.46 -6.43 -10.06
N ILE A 133 21.85 -6.30 -8.87
CA ILE A 133 21.82 -7.35 -7.85
C ILE A 133 20.43 -7.47 -7.20
N GLY A 134 19.74 -8.60 -7.36
CA GLY A 134 18.46 -8.93 -6.74
C GLY A 134 18.61 -9.67 -5.42
N PHE A 135 17.54 -9.73 -4.63
CA PHE A 135 17.52 -10.52 -3.38
C PHE A 135 16.98 -11.91 -3.66
N VAL A 136 17.68 -12.92 -3.20
CA VAL A 136 17.24 -14.31 -3.29
C VAL A 136 16.78 -14.75 -1.92
N LYS A 137 15.50 -15.10 -1.81
CA LYS A 137 14.88 -15.56 -0.57
C LYS A 137 14.41 -17.01 -0.69
N ASP A 138 14.35 -17.70 0.44
CA ASP A 138 13.68 -19.00 0.52
C ASP A 138 12.14 -18.83 0.55
N SER A 139 11.43 -19.96 0.57
CA SER A 139 9.96 -19.98 0.65
C SER A 139 9.38 -19.35 1.93
N ASN A 140 10.19 -19.05 2.94
CA ASN A 140 9.78 -18.35 4.17
C ASN A 140 10.14 -16.86 4.17
N ALA A 141 10.53 -16.30 3.02
CA ALA A 141 11.00 -14.93 2.86
C ALA A 141 12.32 -14.61 3.61
N THR A 142 13.12 -15.63 3.95
CA THR A 142 14.46 -15.45 4.52
C THR A 142 15.45 -15.18 3.40
N VAL A 143 16.29 -14.14 3.53
CA VAL A 143 17.36 -13.89 2.55
C VAL A 143 18.41 -14.99 2.66
N ILE A 144 18.61 -15.71 1.54
CA ILE A 144 19.57 -16.81 1.43
C ILE A 144 20.64 -16.54 0.37
N GLY A 145 20.58 -15.39 -0.30
CA GLY A 145 21.59 -15.02 -1.28
C GLY A 145 21.20 -13.79 -2.08
N PHE A 146 21.91 -13.59 -3.18
CA PHE A 146 21.74 -12.49 -4.11
C PHE A 146 21.69 -13.01 -5.54
N PHE A 147 20.99 -12.32 -6.43
CA PHE A 147 20.94 -12.65 -7.84
C PHE A 147 21.74 -11.61 -8.63
N ASN A 148 22.78 -12.01 -9.35
CA ASN A 148 23.53 -11.11 -10.21
C ASN A 148 22.90 -11.08 -11.61
N PHE A 149 22.33 -9.93 -11.99
CA PHE A 149 21.67 -9.74 -13.28
C PHE A 149 22.65 -9.59 -14.46
N GLU A 150 23.93 -9.32 -14.22
CA GLU A 150 24.95 -9.27 -15.28
C GLU A 150 25.39 -10.67 -15.71
N THR A 151 25.43 -11.61 -14.76
CA THR A 151 25.86 -13.00 -15.00
C THR A 151 24.71 -14.00 -15.02
N ASN A 152 23.50 -13.58 -14.68
CA ASN A 152 22.31 -14.40 -14.40
C ASN A 152 22.59 -15.54 -13.40
N THR A 153 23.28 -15.24 -12.31
CA THR A 153 23.64 -16.25 -11.30
C THR A 153 23.08 -15.92 -9.93
N VAL A 154 22.62 -16.96 -9.22
CA VAL A 154 22.34 -16.90 -7.79
C VAL A 154 23.65 -17.12 -7.04
N VAL A 155 24.00 -16.22 -6.15
CA VAL A 155 25.17 -16.31 -5.27
C VAL A 155 24.74 -16.38 -3.81
N ALA A 156 25.50 -17.12 -3.00
CA ALA A 156 25.26 -17.27 -1.56
C ALA A 156 25.45 -15.93 -0.82
N PRO A 157 25.09 -15.84 0.48
CA PRO A 157 25.20 -14.60 1.25
C PRO A 157 26.63 -14.09 1.42
N ASP A 158 27.64 -14.93 1.17
CA ASP A 158 29.05 -14.54 1.14
C ASP A 158 29.43 -13.68 -0.09
N GLY A 159 28.54 -13.57 -1.08
CA GLY A 159 28.71 -12.80 -2.30
C GLY A 159 29.71 -13.39 -3.30
N VAL A 160 30.22 -14.61 -3.07
CA VAL A 160 31.28 -15.24 -3.88
C VAL A 160 30.89 -16.63 -4.35
N THR A 161 30.20 -17.41 -3.53
CA THR A 161 29.82 -18.79 -3.87
C THR A 161 28.63 -18.78 -4.83
N GLU A 162 28.84 -19.19 -6.08
CA GLU A 162 27.75 -19.40 -7.05
C GLU A 162 26.96 -20.66 -6.66
N LEU A 163 25.65 -20.49 -6.46
CA LEU A 163 24.72 -21.57 -6.12
C LEU A 163 24.10 -22.19 -7.37
N THR A 164 23.60 -21.35 -8.27
CA THR A 164 22.99 -21.80 -9.53
C THR A 164 23.01 -20.69 -10.57
N LYS A 165 22.80 -21.06 -11.84
CA LYS A 165 22.77 -20.15 -12.98
C LYS A 165 21.45 -20.28 -13.73
N VAL A 166 20.86 -19.14 -14.06
CA VAL A 166 19.62 -19.03 -14.80
C VAL A 166 19.95 -18.69 -16.25
N GLU A 167 19.36 -19.39 -17.22
CA GLU A 167 19.59 -19.11 -18.65
C GLU A 167 18.97 -17.76 -19.03
N ASP A 168 17.67 -17.61 -18.81
CA ASP A 168 16.93 -16.35 -18.90
C ASP A 168 15.97 -16.24 -17.72
N ILE A 169 16.11 -15.17 -16.94
CA ILE A 169 15.24 -14.88 -15.80
C ILE A 169 13.80 -14.57 -16.22
N LEU A 170 13.61 -14.07 -17.45
CA LEU A 170 12.28 -13.72 -17.97
C LEU A 170 11.43 -14.95 -18.32
N ASP A 171 12.05 -16.12 -18.43
CA ASP A 171 11.35 -17.39 -18.66
C ASP A 171 10.85 -18.01 -17.35
N LEU A 172 11.26 -17.48 -16.19
CA LEU A 172 10.82 -17.98 -14.90
C LEU A 172 9.37 -17.56 -14.58
N PRO A 173 8.58 -18.45 -13.96
CA PRO A 173 7.27 -18.08 -13.42
C PRO A 173 7.39 -16.92 -12.43
N VAL A 174 6.45 -15.98 -12.50
CA VAL A 174 6.35 -14.88 -11.55
C VAL A 174 5.24 -15.19 -10.55
N LEU A 175 5.57 -15.16 -9.26
CA LEU A 175 4.61 -15.25 -8.16
C LEU A 175 4.30 -13.85 -7.63
N GLN A 176 3.02 -13.57 -7.35
CA GLN A 176 2.51 -12.31 -6.82
C GLN A 176 1.66 -12.54 -5.57
N PRO A 177 1.60 -11.56 -4.63
CA PRO A 177 0.74 -11.67 -3.45
C PRO A 177 -0.70 -11.98 -3.84
N GLY A 178 -1.21 -13.13 -3.36
CA GLY A 178 -2.55 -13.61 -3.69
C GLY A 178 -2.59 -14.70 -4.77
N ASP A 179 -1.48 -15.01 -5.44
CA ASP A 179 -1.35 -16.17 -6.31
C ASP A 179 -1.47 -17.48 -5.51
N LYS A 180 -1.76 -18.58 -6.21
CA LYS A 180 -1.86 -19.91 -5.60
C LYS A 180 -0.64 -20.22 -4.75
N PHE A 181 -0.89 -20.77 -3.55
CA PHE A 181 0.16 -21.16 -2.60
C PHE A 181 1.07 -20.01 -2.16
N THR A 182 0.62 -18.77 -2.25
CA THR A 182 1.32 -17.62 -1.67
C THR A 182 0.65 -17.15 -0.38
N LYS A 183 1.45 -16.56 0.51
CA LYS A 183 0.96 -15.82 1.67
C LYS A 183 1.81 -14.57 1.87
N GLU A 184 1.24 -13.55 2.48
CA GLU A 184 2.06 -12.49 3.06
C GLU A 184 2.90 -13.07 4.19
N PRO A 185 4.17 -12.65 4.34
CA PRO A 185 5.00 -13.10 5.44
C PRO A 185 4.34 -12.70 6.76
N ASP A 186 4.38 -13.61 7.74
CA ASP A 186 3.96 -13.29 9.09
C ASP A 186 4.78 -12.07 9.57
N PRO A 187 4.16 -11.08 10.25
CA PRO A 187 4.88 -9.92 10.74
C PRO A 187 6.05 -10.41 11.60
N VAL A 188 7.27 -10.10 11.17
CA VAL A 188 8.49 -10.52 11.86
C VAL A 188 8.48 -9.84 13.24
N ILE A 189 8.08 -10.58 14.27
CA ILE A 189 8.31 -10.19 15.65
C ILE A 189 9.82 -10.37 15.86
N GLU A 190 10.59 -9.30 15.67
CA GLU A 190 11.99 -9.30 16.09
C GLU A 190 12.06 -9.63 17.58
N SER A 191 12.46 -10.86 17.87
CA SER A 191 12.80 -11.31 19.22
C SER A 191 14.10 -10.61 19.64
N SER A 192 13.99 -9.39 20.14
CA SER A 192 15.05 -8.78 20.93
C SER A 192 15.02 -9.38 22.33
N SER A 193 15.79 -10.43 22.50
CA SER A 193 16.14 -11.00 23.79
C SER A 193 16.89 -9.97 24.63
N SER A 194 16.22 -9.43 25.65
CA SER A 194 16.87 -8.83 26.80
C SER A 194 16.04 -9.16 28.03
N ALA A 195 16.58 -10.09 28.80
CA ALA A 195 16.02 -10.57 30.05
C ALA A 195 15.83 -9.43 31.05
N ILE A 196 14.60 -9.25 31.54
CA ILE A 196 14.34 -8.74 32.88
C ILE A 196 13.25 -9.64 33.50
N ASN A 197 13.59 -10.22 34.64
CA ASN A 197 12.74 -11.11 35.42
C ASN A 197 11.45 -10.42 35.92
N PRO A 198 10.40 -11.21 36.22
CA PRO A 198 9.08 -10.73 36.59
C PRO A 198 8.97 -10.49 38.10
N GLU A 199 8.31 -9.41 38.51
CA GLU A 199 7.65 -9.35 39.82
C GLU A 199 6.18 -9.03 39.61
N SER A 200 5.34 -10.00 39.98
CA SER A 200 3.92 -9.81 40.17
C SER A 200 3.68 -9.11 41.51
N SER A 201 2.63 -8.29 41.62
CA SER A 201 1.50 -8.58 42.52
C SER A 201 0.36 -7.58 42.32
N SER A 202 -0.84 -8.15 42.37
CA SER A 202 -2.19 -7.60 42.38
C SER A 202 -2.50 -6.72 43.60
N ASP A 203 -3.43 -5.75 43.46
CA ASP A 203 -4.79 -5.86 44.01
C ASP A 203 -5.60 -4.54 43.96
N ILE A 204 -6.80 -4.68 43.37
CA ILE A 204 -8.15 -4.28 43.87
C ILE A 204 -8.39 -2.84 44.36
N GLY A 205 -9.38 -2.17 43.73
CA GLY A 205 -10.00 -0.90 44.16
C GLY A 205 -10.80 -0.99 45.48
N PRO A 206 -11.80 -0.12 45.79
CA PRO A 206 -12.56 0.77 44.90
C PRO A 206 -12.77 2.21 45.43
N THR A 207 -13.46 3.01 44.60
CA THR A 207 -14.13 4.30 44.87
C THR A 207 -15.16 4.25 46.01
N PRO A 208 -15.49 5.41 46.64
CA PRO A 208 -16.71 6.17 46.28
C PRO A 208 -16.49 7.71 46.30
N THR A 209 -16.99 8.48 45.32
CA THR A 209 -18.31 9.16 45.24
C THR A 209 -18.62 10.15 46.38
N SER A 210 -18.60 11.46 46.08
CA SER A 210 -19.78 12.36 46.20
C SER A 210 -19.43 13.86 46.25
N SER A 211 -19.99 14.58 45.28
CA SER A 211 -20.91 15.73 45.48
C SER A 211 -20.44 16.97 46.27
N ALA A 212 -20.25 18.09 45.56
CA ALA A 212 -21.07 19.31 45.76
C ALA A 212 -20.69 20.40 44.73
N THR A 213 -21.71 20.89 44.02
CA THR A 213 -21.70 22.05 43.14
C THR A 213 -22.00 23.35 43.95
N PRO A 214 -22.26 24.52 43.34
CA PRO A 214 -21.30 25.61 43.20
C PRO A 214 -21.74 26.90 43.94
N LYS A 215 -20.86 27.90 44.07
CA LYS A 215 -21.31 29.25 44.42
C LYS A 215 -20.52 30.33 43.70
N SER A 216 -21.24 31.01 42.80
CA SER A 216 -20.88 32.28 42.16
C SER A 216 -20.68 33.38 43.18
N SER A 217 -19.76 34.31 42.94
CA SER A 217 -20.09 35.73 42.64
C SER A 217 -18.85 36.64 42.56
N SER A 218 -18.74 37.31 41.40
CA SER A 218 -18.35 38.70 41.14
C SER A 218 -17.25 39.39 41.97
N SER A 219 -16.18 39.81 41.28
CA SER A 219 -15.77 41.23 41.18
C SER A 219 -14.54 41.42 40.27
N GLN A 220 -14.72 42.16 39.17
CA GLN A 220 -13.65 42.87 38.43
C GLN A 220 -13.20 44.12 39.21
N PRO A 221 -12.18 44.91 38.77
CA PRO A 221 -10.95 44.60 38.02
C PRO A 221 -9.70 45.27 38.67
N LYS A 222 -8.48 44.85 38.34
CA LYS A 222 -7.30 45.74 38.30
C LYS A 222 -6.11 45.10 37.58
N SER A 223 -5.40 45.98 36.88
CA SER A 223 -4.49 45.78 35.75
C SER A 223 -3.08 45.28 36.09
N SER A 224 -2.31 45.06 35.00
CA SER A 224 -0.87 44.79 34.86
C SER A 224 -0.48 43.34 35.15
N SER A 225 0.28 42.62 34.32
CA SER A 225 1.27 43.03 33.32
C SER A 225 1.61 41.86 32.38
N SER A 226 1.84 42.19 31.10
CA SER A 226 2.73 41.52 30.13
C SER A 226 2.62 40.00 29.95
N ALA A 227 1.75 39.58 29.03
CA ALA A 227 1.90 38.33 28.28
C ALA A 227 2.36 38.67 26.85
N PRO A 228 3.44 38.05 26.32
CA PRO A 228 3.83 38.26 24.94
C PRO A 228 2.77 37.67 24.02
N LYS A 229 2.29 38.52 23.11
CA LYS A 229 1.47 38.21 21.94
C LYS A 229 1.93 36.90 21.30
N SER A 230 1.07 35.88 21.28
CA SER A 230 1.17 34.83 20.27
C SER A 230 1.16 35.52 18.91
N SER A 231 2.29 35.43 18.21
CA SER A 231 2.42 35.88 16.83
C SER A 231 1.53 35.00 15.96
N SER A 232 0.28 35.41 15.79
CA SER A 232 -0.54 34.98 14.67
C SER A 232 0.17 35.44 13.39
N SER A 233 0.84 34.53 12.70
CA SER A 233 1.22 34.72 11.30
C SER A 233 -0.05 34.66 10.45
N VAL A 234 -0.82 35.75 10.49
CA VAL A 234 -1.73 36.10 9.41
C VAL A 234 -0.87 36.14 8.15
N ALA A 235 -1.26 35.37 7.14
CA ALA A 235 -0.62 35.35 5.83
C ALA A 235 -0.40 36.79 5.34
N PRO A 236 0.81 37.17 4.90
CA PRO A 236 1.02 38.49 4.33
C PRO A 236 0.10 38.67 3.12
N ALA A 237 -0.43 39.88 2.96
CA ALA A 237 -1.09 40.29 1.74
C ALA A 237 -0.12 40.14 0.56
N GLY A 238 -0.37 39.12 -0.28
CA GLY A 238 0.33 38.90 -1.56
C GLY A 238 1.80 38.53 -1.44
N GLY A 239 2.12 37.24 -1.55
CA GLY A 239 3.50 36.77 -1.69
C GLY A 239 3.69 35.33 -1.21
N CYS A 240 4.84 34.75 -1.55
CA CYS A 240 5.18 33.41 -1.07
C CYS A 240 5.43 33.41 0.44
N PRO A 241 4.93 32.39 1.18
CA PRO A 241 5.28 32.20 2.58
C PRO A 241 6.79 32.20 2.81
N ASN A 242 7.23 32.81 3.91
CA ASN A 242 8.64 32.74 4.30
C ASN A 242 8.94 31.32 4.84
N ILE A 243 9.85 30.62 4.17
CA ILE A 243 10.24 29.25 4.52
C ILE A 243 11.54 29.31 5.31
N LYS A 244 11.51 28.81 6.55
CA LYS A 244 12.68 28.77 7.43
C LYS A 244 13.42 27.46 7.26
N VAL A 245 14.67 27.55 6.81
CA VAL A 245 15.58 26.40 6.79
C VAL A 245 15.85 25.94 8.22
N LYS A 246 15.75 24.64 8.46
CA LYS A 246 16.05 24.04 9.75
C LYS A 246 17.57 23.96 9.92
N SER A 247 18.11 24.61 10.95
CA SER A 247 19.54 24.54 11.25
C SER A 247 19.96 23.10 11.55
N GLY A 248 21.01 22.62 10.90
CA GLY A 248 21.43 21.21 10.97
C GLY A 248 20.46 20.22 10.31
N GLY A 249 19.44 20.70 9.61
CA GLY A 249 18.51 19.89 8.85
C GLY A 249 19.17 19.25 7.62
N ARG A 250 18.58 18.15 7.13
CA ARG A 250 19.16 17.40 6.00
C ARG A 250 19.15 18.21 4.71
N THR A 251 20.18 18.03 3.89
CA THR A 251 20.29 18.65 2.56
C THR A 251 20.85 17.66 1.56
N GLY A 252 20.46 17.78 0.29
CA GLY A 252 21.02 16.94 -0.76
C GLY A 252 20.48 17.26 -2.13
N SER A 253 20.63 16.31 -3.03
CA SER A 253 20.12 16.37 -4.40
C SER A 253 19.40 15.07 -4.73
N GLY A 254 18.52 15.12 -5.73
CA GLY A 254 17.79 13.95 -6.21
C GLY A 254 16.73 14.34 -7.22
N TRP A 255 15.60 13.65 -7.23
CA TRP A 255 14.52 13.90 -8.19
C TRP A 255 13.14 13.72 -7.56
N ALA A 256 12.15 14.37 -8.14
CA ALA A 256 10.76 14.12 -7.79
C ALA A 256 10.16 13.06 -8.72
N THR A 257 9.30 12.20 -8.19
CA THR A 257 8.32 11.43 -8.95
C THR A 257 6.92 11.94 -8.60
N ARG A 258 5.88 11.24 -9.06
CA ARG A 258 4.49 11.59 -8.84
C ARG A 258 3.68 10.31 -8.63
N TYR A 259 2.74 10.34 -7.70
CA TYR A 259 1.81 9.24 -7.48
C TYR A 259 0.50 9.72 -6.87
N TRP A 260 -0.54 8.91 -7.00
CA TRP A 260 -1.74 8.99 -6.18
C TRP A 260 -2.45 7.64 -6.21
N ASP A 261 -2.28 6.84 -5.16
CA ASP A 261 -2.79 5.48 -5.01
C ASP A 261 -4.11 5.40 -4.22
N CYS A 262 -4.53 6.53 -3.64
CA CYS A 262 -5.65 6.67 -2.71
C CYS A 262 -5.51 5.92 -1.37
N CYS A 263 -4.39 5.24 -1.12
CA CYS A 263 -4.15 4.49 0.11
C CYS A 263 -4.09 5.44 1.32
N ALA A 264 -4.36 4.94 2.52
CA ALA A 264 -4.05 5.68 3.74
C ALA A 264 -2.51 5.86 3.83
N PRO A 265 -1.98 7.09 3.98
CA PRO A 265 -0.55 7.31 4.08
C PRO A 265 0.05 6.63 5.32
N HIS A 266 1.28 6.12 5.24
CA HIS A 266 1.99 5.47 6.34
C HIS A 266 2.01 6.30 7.63
N CYS A 267 2.11 7.63 7.52
CA CYS A 267 2.13 8.53 8.66
C CYS A 267 0.77 8.78 9.32
N SER A 268 -0.28 8.09 8.87
CA SER A 268 -1.60 8.20 9.49
C SER A 268 -1.73 7.36 10.75
N TRP A 269 -0.80 6.42 10.96
CA TRP A 269 -0.75 5.54 12.11
C TRP A 269 0.10 6.14 13.23
N SER A 270 -0.39 6.02 14.47
CA SER A 270 0.22 6.71 15.62
C SER A 270 1.61 6.16 15.94
N GLU A 271 1.78 4.85 15.79
CA GLU A 271 3.01 4.09 15.93
C GLU A 271 4.11 4.56 14.96
N ASN A 272 3.72 5.00 13.75
CA ASN A 272 4.65 5.47 12.73
C ASN A 272 4.98 6.96 12.90
N ALA A 273 3.99 7.74 13.35
CA ALA A 273 4.07 9.19 13.37
C ALA A 273 4.41 9.79 14.74
N GLY A 274 4.62 8.96 15.76
CA GLY A 274 4.92 9.42 17.12
C GLY A 274 3.82 10.31 17.71
N GLY A 275 2.57 10.05 17.34
CA GLY A 275 1.39 10.83 17.75
C GLY A 275 1.08 12.08 16.92
N ASN A 276 1.95 12.49 15.98
CA ASN A 276 1.65 13.54 15.01
C ASN A 276 1.17 12.91 13.69
N THR A 277 -0.07 12.44 13.65
CA THR A 277 -0.59 11.66 12.50
C THR A 277 -1.07 12.54 11.34
N SER A 278 -0.84 12.04 10.13
CA SER A 278 -1.51 12.49 8.92
C SER A 278 -2.99 12.11 8.97
N LYS A 279 -3.87 12.98 8.49
CA LYS A 279 -5.31 12.69 8.40
C LYS A 279 -5.56 11.65 7.31
N THR A 280 -6.54 10.79 7.58
CA THR A 280 -7.20 9.94 6.59
C THR A 280 -8.65 10.35 6.42
N CYS A 281 -9.20 10.01 5.26
CA CYS A 281 -10.57 10.32 4.90
C CYS A 281 -11.32 9.05 4.49
N ASP A 282 -12.63 9.18 4.32
CA ASP A 282 -13.46 8.16 3.67
C ASP A 282 -12.94 7.80 2.28
N SER A 283 -13.50 6.75 1.67
CA SER A 283 -13.07 6.25 0.36
C SER A 283 -13.29 7.21 -0.82
N LYS A 284 -13.88 8.39 -0.56
CA LYS A 284 -14.00 9.50 -1.52
C LYS A 284 -13.00 10.63 -1.24
N GLY A 285 -12.16 10.47 -0.22
CA GLY A 285 -11.14 11.41 0.22
C GLY A 285 -11.70 12.72 0.82
N LYS A 286 -12.97 12.78 1.24
CA LYS A 286 -13.65 14.04 1.59
C LYS A 286 -13.85 14.24 3.07
N ASN A 287 -14.38 13.23 3.75
CA ASN A 287 -14.70 13.34 5.17
C ASN A 287 -13.58 12.70 5.98
N VAL A 288 -12.99 13.45 6.92
CA VAL A 288 -11.95 12.93 7.81
C VAL A 288 -12.52 11.78 8.64
N VAL A 289 -11.79 10.66 8.69
CA VAL A 289 -12.14 9.47 9.47
C VAL A 289 -10.97 9.06 10.36
N GLY A 290 -11.22 8.14 11.28
CA GLY A 290 -10.20 7.52 12.14
C GLY A 290 -10.60 6.09 12.50
N GLY A 291 -9.63 5.25 12.85
CA GLY A 291 -9.81 3.81 13.08
C GLY A 291 -10.06 2.99 11.79
N GLY A 292 -9.80 1.69 11.84
CA GLY A 292 -9.87 0.79 10.67
C GLY A 292 -8.61 0.79 9.81
N GLY A 293 -8.56 -0.06 8.78
CA GLY A 293 -7.40 -0.20 7.90
C GLY A 293 -7.41 0.73 6.68
N SER A 294 -6.28 0.77 5.98
CA SER A 294 -6.15 1.41 4.66
C SER A 294 -7.08 0.75 3.64
N ILE A 295 -7.64 1.54 2.73
CA ILE A 295 -8.43 1.05 1.59
C ILE A 295 -7.63 0.09 0.70
N CYS A 296 -6.30 0.23 0.67
CA CYS A 296 -5.40 -0.66 -0.07
C CYS A 296 -5.10 -1.98 0.65
N SER A 297 -5.62 -2.15 1.86
CA SER A 297 -5.46 -3.35 2.70
C SER A 297 -6.83 -3.87 3.19
N GLY A 298 -7.88 -3.66 2.39
CA GLY A 298 -9.24 -4.13 2.70
C GLY A 298 -10.03 -3.28 3.71
N GLY A 299 -9.46 -2.16 4.17
CA GLY A 299 -10.14 -1.19 5.03
C GLY A 299 -10.91 -0.12 4.26
N TYR A 300 -11.16 1.02 4.90
CA TYR A 300 -11.95 2.12 4.35
C TYR A 300 -11.27 3.49 4.44
N GLN A 301 -10.10 3.56 5.06
CA GLN A 301 -9.35 4.79 5.17
C GLN A 301 -8.57 5.06 3.88
N ALA A 302 -8.75 6.25 3.32
CA ALA A 302 -8.06 6.70 2.12
C ALA A 302 -7.29 8.01 2.39
N THR A 303 -6.39 8.37 1.47
CA THR A 303 -5.77 9.70 1.45
C THR A 303 -6.86 10.79 1.32
N CYS A 304 -6.73 11.86 2.11
CA CYS A 304 -7.63 13.01 2.02
C CYS A 304 -7.32 13.89 0.80
N LEU A 305 -8.35 14.36 0.09
CA LEU A 305 -8.24 15.38 -0.95
C LEU A 305 -7.74 16.73 -0.42
N SER A 306 -7.81 16.97 0.90
CA SER A 306 -7.18 18.13 1.52
C SER A 306 -5.66 18.15 1.38
N GLN A 307 -5.04 16.98 1.16
CA GLN A 307 -3.60 16.76 0.95
C GLN A 307 -3.18 16.80 -0.53
N ILE A 308 -4.07 17.26 -1.42
CA ILE A 308 -3.71 17.58 -2.80
C ILE A 308 -2.73 18.75 -2.87
N PRO A 309 -1.81 18.75 -3.85
CA PRO A 309 -0.85 19.83 -4.04
C PRO A 309 -1.54 21.12 -4.46
N PHE A 310 -0.98 22.25 -4.03
CA PHE A 310 -1.58 23.56 -4.23
C PHE A 310 -0.54 24.66 -4.32
N THR A 311 -0.94 25.79 -4.89
CA THR A 311 -0.22 27.06 -4.81
C THR A 311 -0.96 28.01 -3.86
N VAL A 312 -0.25 29.01 -3.34
CA VAL A 312 -0.85 30.08 -2.54
C VAL A 312 -1.06 31.29 -3.45
N ASN A 313 -2.20 31.97 -3.30
CA ASN A 313 -2.50 33.16 -4.09
C ASN A 313 -1.39 34.22 -3.98
N GLY A 314 -0.94 34.73 -5.12
CA GLY A 314 0.17 35.69 -5.20
C GLY A 314 1.57 35.06 -5.06
N CYS A 315 1.68 33.73 -5.03
CA CYS A 315 2.94 33.01 -5.03
C CYS A 315 3.08 32.13 -6.26
N THR A 316 3.91 32.56 -7.23
CA THR A 316 4.10 31.88 -8.53
C THR A 316 5.29 30.94 -8.56
N ASP A 317 6.25 31.16 -7.66
CA ASP A 317 7.55 30.47 -7.68
C ASP A 317 7.64 29.36 -6.63
N MET A 318 6.60 29.18 -5.82
CA MET A 318 6.55 28.15 -4.78
C MET A 318 5.20 27.45 -4.74
N GLY A 319 5.25 26.12 -4.73
CA GLY A 319 4.11 25.23 -4.53
C GLY A 319 4.23 24.46 -3.23
N PHE A 320 3.14 23.82 -2.82
CA PHE A 320 3.02 23.05 -1.58
C PHE A 320 2.43 21.69 -1.90
N ALA A 321 2.98 20.63 -1.32
CA ALA A 321 2.49 19.27 -1.55
C ALA A 321 2.77 18.38 -0.34
N PHE A 322 2.25 17.16 -0.42
CA PHE A 322 2.61 16.05 0.44
C PHE A 322 3.34 15.00 -0.39
N ALA A 323 4.16 14.18 0.25
CA ALA A 323 5.02 13.24 -0.47
C ALA A 323 5.34 11.98 0.33
N ALA A 324 5.64 10.91 -0.41
CA ALA A 324 6.41 9.79 0.09
C ALA A 324 7.91 10.10 -0.03
N VAL A 325 8.68 9.73 1.00
CA VAL A 325 10.13 9.97 1.08
C VAL A 325 10.86 8.71 1.56
N PRO A 326 12.17 8.56 1.32
CA PRO A 326 12.92 7.40 1.79
C PRO A 326 13.14 7.47 3.30
N GLY A 327 12.84 6.38 4.01
CA GLY A 327 13.12 6.26 5.46
C GLY A 327 14.63 6.23 5.76
N ALA A 328 15.41 5.58 4.89
CA ALA A 328 16.86 5.38 5.06
C ALA A 328 17.66 6.70 5.11
N ASP A 329 17.16 7.77 4.49
CA ASP A 329 17.78 9.10 4.53
C ASP A 329 17.03 10.05 5.49
N GLY A 330 16.54 9.48 6.61
CA GLY A 330 15.91 10.19 7.72
C GLY A 330 14.70 11.02 7.35
N GLY A 331 14.06 10.65 6.25
CA GLY A 331 12.65 10.91 6.05
C GLY A 331 11.88 10.35 7.25
N SER A 332 11.00 11.16 7.80
CA SER A 332 10.13 10.74 8.89
C SER A 332 8.84 11.54 8.80
N CYS A 333 7.78 10.97 9.35
CA CYS A 333 6.47 11.60 9.36
C CYS A 333 6.49 13.04 9.88
N GLY A 334 5.83 13.92 9.13
CA GLY A 334 5.66 15.32 9.51
C GLY A 334 6.90 16.20 9.34
N LYS A 335 8.00 15.70 8.76
CA LYS A 335 9.10 16.55 8.31
C LYS A 335 8.76 17.29 7.03
N CYS A 336 9.39 18.44 6.82
CA CYS A 336 9.21 19.24 5.62
C CYS A 336 10.54 19.53 4.93
N TYR A 337 10.48 19.61 3.60
CA TYR A 337 11.63 19.88 2.76
C TYR A 337 11.26 20.92 1.70
N GLN A 338 12.19 21.82 1.41
CA GLN A 338 12.13 22.68 0.24
C GLN A 338 12.94 22.04 -0.87
N LEU A 339 12.26 21.65 -1.95
CA LEU A 339 12.86 21.18 -3.18
C LEU A 339 13.04 22.38 -4.11
N THR A 340 14.22 22.58 -4.66
CA THR A 340 14.51 23.62 -5.66
C THR A 340 14.85 22.94 -6.98
N PHE A 341 13.97 23.09 -7.97
CA PHE A 341 14.12 22.40 -9.24
C PHE A 341 15.30 22.96 -10.05
N THR A 342 16.09 22.06 -10.64
CA THR A 342 17.31 22.43 -11.37
C THR A 342 17.05 22.81 -12.83
N GLY A 343 15.86 22.49 -13.35
CA GLY A 343 15.51 22.62 -14.76
C GLY A 343 15.82 21.40 -15.62
N LYS A 344 16.30 20.29 -15.03
CA LYS A 344 16.63 19.03 -15.69
C LYS A 344 15.78 17.89 -15.12
N GLY A 345 15.63 16.80 -15.86
CA GLY A 345 14.92 15.59 -15.39
C GLY A 345 15.87 14.42 -15.18
N LYS A 346 15.43 13.42 -14.41
CA LYS A 346 16.21 12.19 -14.17
C LYS A 346 16.43 11.38 -15.45
N TYR A 347 15.38 11.26 -16.27
CA TYR A 347 15.38 10.41 -17.46
C TYR A 347 15.38 11.20 -18.78
N ALA A 348 15.13 12.51 -18.72
CA ALA A 348 15.04 13.37 -19.89
C ALA A 348 15.40 14.82 -19.55
N SER A 349 15.59 15.64 -20.58
CA SER A 349 15.66 17.09 -20.47
C SER A 349 14.89 17.69 -21.63
N ASP A 350 13.92 18.55 -21.32
CA ASP A 350 13.07 19.21 -22.30
C ASP A 350 12.69 20.64 -21.86
N ASN A 351 11.84 21.30 -22.65
CA ASN A 351 11.36 22.65 -22.36
C ASN A 351 10.44 22.69 -21.13
N ASN A 352 9.72 21.62 -20.82
CA ASN A 352 8.83 21.54 -19.66
C ASN A 352 9.64 21.56 -18.37
N LEU A 353 10.69 20.74 -18.32
CA LEU A 353 11.66 20.71 -17.23
C LEU A 353 12.40 22.04 -17.09
N SER A 354 12.86 22.62 -18.21
CA SER A 354 13.58 23.90 -18.20
C SER A 354 12.72 25.05 -17.65
N ALA A 355 11.42 25.04 -17.91
CA ALA A 355 10.48 26.09 -17.49
C ALA A 355 10.27 26.16 -15.97
N ILE A 356 10.57 25.08 -15.23
CA ILE A 356 10.43 25.06 -13.77
C ILE A 356 11.74 25.30 -13.03
N LYS A 357 12.84 25.61 -13.74
CA LYS A 357 14.13 25.90 -13.11
C LYS A 357 13.99 27.01 -12.06
N GLY A 358 14.48 26.73 -10.85
CA GLY A 358 14.45 27.66 -9.72
C GLY A 358 13.12 27.74 -8.98
N LYS A 359 12.03 27.16 -9.50
CA LYS A 359 10.79 27.00 -8.73
C LYS A 359 11.04 26.11 -7.52
N LYS A 360 10.29 26.39 -6.46
CA LYS A 360 10.39 25.70 -5.18
C LYS A 360 9.15 24.86 -4.94
N LEU A 361 9.31 23.64 -4.45
CA LEU A 361 8.21 22.82 -3.94
C LEU A 361 8.46 22.55 -2.46
N ILE A 362 7.56 23.01 -1.59
CA ILE A 362 7.61 22.71 -0.17
C ILE A 362 6.76 21.48 0.07
N ILE A 363 7.38 20.42 0.53
CA ILE A 363 6.69 19.16 0.80
C ILE A 363 6.60 18.91 2.29
N MET A 364 5.57 18.18 2.72
CA MET A 364 5.49 17.56 4.02
C MET A 364 5.37 16.04 3.86
N THR A 365 6.16 15.29 4.63
CA THR A 365 6.18 13.83 4.58
C THR A 365 4.94 13.24 5.22
N THR A 366 4.11 12.59 4.41
CA THR A 366 2.91 11.82 4.82
C THR A 366 3.09 10.32 4.64
N ASN A 367 4.05 9.90 3.82
CA ASN A 367 4.32 8.51 3.57
C ASN A 367 5.82 8.23 3.64
N ILE A 368 6.19 7.02 4.08
CA ILE A 368 7.55 6.51 3.97
C ILE A 368 7.48 5.43 2.90
N GLY A 369 8.07 5.72 1.73
CA GLY A 369 8.08 4.76 0.63
C GLY A 369 9.28 3.83 0.80
N HIS A 370 9.03 2.53 0.80
CA HIS A 370 10.08 1.51 0.82
C HIS A 370 10.78 1.41 -0.55
N ASP A 371 10.07 1.78 -1.62
CA ASP A 371 10.46 1.86 -3.03
C ASP A 371 11.06 3.21 -3.44
N VAL A 372 11.15 4.17 -2.51
CA VAL A 372 11.64 5.53 -2.78
C VAL A 372 13.16 5.55 -2.58
N GLN A 373 13.90 5.85 -3.65
CA GLN A 373 15.36 5.85 -3.62
C GLN A 373 15.91 7.05 -2.84
N GLN A 374 17.20 7.00 -2.48
CA GLN A 374 17.85 8.11 -1.80
C GLN A 374 17.72 9.42 -2.61
N GLY A 375 17.24 10.48 -1.94
CA GLY A 375 16.99 11.77 -2.57
C GLY A 375 15.76 11.81 -3.48
N GLN A 376 14.98 10.73 -3.60
CA GLN A 376 13.69 10.75 -4.30
C GLN A 376 12.59 11.30 -3.42
N PHE A 377 11.70 12.12 -4.00
CA PHE A 377 10.48 12.60 -3.35
C PHE A 377 9.30 12.27 -4.24
N ASP A 378 8.45 11.34 -3.82
CA ASP A 378 7.28 10.95 -4.61
C ASP A 378 6.09 11.85 -4.27
N ILE A 379 5.78 12.78 -5.15
CA ILE A 379 4.83 13.85 -4.87
C ILE A 379 3.41 13.33 -5.05
N MET A 380 2.56 13.52 -4.05
CA MET A 380 1.15 13.16 -4.14
C MET A 380 0.45 14.07 -5.16
N ILE A 381 0.04 13.55 -6.30
CA ILE A 381 -0.62 14.29 -7.39
C ILE A 381 -1.71 13.39 -8.01
N PRO A 382 -3.01 13.75 -7.93
CA PRO A 382 -4.06 13.02 -8.63
C PRO A 382 -3.75 12.84 -10.12
N GLY A 383 -3.85 11.61 -10.63
CA GLY A 383 -3.45 11.26 -11.99
C GLY A 383 -1.93 11.08 -12.18
N GLY A 384 -1.15 11.05 -11.11
CA GLY A 384 0.29 10.79 -11.12
C GLY A 384 0.66 9.32 -11.36
N GLY A 385 -0.32 8.41 -11.35
CA GLY A 385 -0.12 6.97 -11.38
C GLY A 385 -0.39 6.37 -10.01
N VAL A 386 -1.03 5.21 -9.99
CA VAL A 386 -1.39 4.52 -8.74
C VAL A 386 -0.20 3.74 -8.17
N GLY A 387 0.78 3.37 -9.01
CA GLY A 387 1.94 2.62 -8.59
C GLY A 387 1.59 1.18 -8.21
N ALA A 388 2.22 0.66 -7.16
CA ALA A 388 2.06 -0.73 -6.72
C ALA A 388 0.66 -1.03 -6.15
N PHE A 389 -0.02 -0.03 -5.59
CA PHE A 389 -1.33 -0.17 -4.98
C PHE A 389 -2.38 0.67 -5.70
N ASN A 390 -3.65 0.27 -5.64
CA ASN A 390 -4.72 1.05 -6.26
C ASN A 390 -6.01 1.02 -5.42
N GLY A 391 -6.11 1.95 -4.48
CA GLY A 391 -7.32 2.19 -3.68
C GLY A 391 -8.32 3.14 -4.33
N CYS A 392 -8.09 3.60 -5.57
CA CYS A 392 -8.83 4.72 -6.14
C CYS A 392 -10.19 4.37 -6.76
N SER A 393 -10.59 3.10 -6.76
CA SER A 393 -11.81 2.61 -7.42
C SER A 393 -13.09 3.33 -6.94
N GLN A 394 -13.13 3.77 -5.68
CA GLN A 394 -14.31 4.42 -5.08
C GLN A 394 -14.35 5.94 -5.25
N MET A 395 -13.33 6.55 -5.86
CA MET A 395 -13.26 8.01 -6.06
C MET A 395 -14.25 8.51 -7.14
N GLY A 396 -14.69 7.62 -8.04
CA GLY A 396 -15.55 8.00 -9.17
C GLY A 396 -14.84 8.83 -10.24
N TRP A 397 -13.51 8.74 -10.31
CA TRP A 397 -12.69 9.38 -11.33
C TRP A 397 -12.64 8.54 -12.60
N GLY A 398 -12.25 9.17 -13.72
CA GLY A 398 -11.93 8.45 -14.96
C GLY A 398 -10.63 7.64 -14.86
N SER A 399 -10.22 7.04 -15.98
CA SER A 399 -8.92 6.34 -16.07
C SER A 399 -7.77 7.25 -15.61
N GLN A 400 -6.92 6.74 -14.73
CA GLN A 400 -5.80 7.48 -14.15
C GLN A 400 -4.52 7.44 -15.01
N GLY A 401 -4.58 6.81 -16.19
CA GLY A 401 -3.45 6.63 -17.11
C GLY A 401 -2.58 5.43 -16.76
N GLU A 402 -1.33 5.42 -17.22
CA GLU A 402 -0.33 4.41 -16.88
C GLU A 402 -0.25 4.14 -15.37
N GLN A 403 -0.03 2.87 -15.00
CA GLN A 403 0.14 2.48 -13.59
C GLN A 403 1.23 3.30 -12.91
N TYR A 404 2.39 3.44 -13.56
CA TYR A 404 3.50 4.30 -13.13
C TYR A 404 3.57 5.54 -14.02
N GLY A 405 3.49 6.72 -13.41
CA GLY A 405 3.58 8.00 -14.11
C GLY A 405 2.25 8.58 -14.64
N GLY A 406 1.18 7.78 -14.64
CA GLY A 406 -0.20 8.22 -14.81
C GLY A 406 -0.48 8.97 -16.10
N LEU A 407 -1.36 9.97 -16.01
CA LEU A 407 -1.82 10.78 -17.13
C LEU A 407 -0.68 11.49 -17.86
N LEU A 408 0.37 11.88 -17.15
CA LEU A 408 1.53 12.53 -17.79
C LEU A 408 2.30 11.52 -18.65
N SER A 409 2.48 10.27 -18.20
CA SER A 409 3.19 9.25 -19.00
C SER A 409 2.38 8.78 -20.20
N ASP A 410 1.05 8.68 -20.10
CA ASP A 410 0.17 8.56 -21.28
C ASP A 410 0.45 9.69 -22.27
N CYS A 411 0.41 10.94 -21.80
CA CYS A 411 0.56 12.12 -22.65
C CYS A 411 1.95 12.24 -23.25
N GLU A 412 3.01 11.83 -22.55
CA GLU A 412 4.37 11.75 -23.07
C GLU A 412 4.40 10.78 -24.26
N LYS A 413 3.83 9.58 -24.13
CA LYS A 413 3.75 8.60 -25.23
C LYS A 413 2.89 9.11 -26.40
N GLU A 414 1.68 9.59 -26.13
CA GLU A 414 0.73 10.10 -27.15
C GLU A 414 1.29 11.29 -27.93
N SER A 415 2.08 12.15 -27.27
CA SER A 415 2.68 13.32 -27.91
C SER A 415 4.03 13.04 -28.56
N ASN A 416 4.51 11.80 -28.50
CA ASN A 416 5.87 11.42 -28.88
C ASN A 416 6.92 12.32 -28.19
N TYR A 417 6.76 12.49 -26.87
CA TYR A 417 7.62 13.27 -25.98
C TYR A 417 7.82 14.75 -26.39
N ASN A 418 6.86 15.31 -27.14
CA ASN A 418 6.88 16.72 -27.47
C ASN A 418 6.31 17.57 -26.33
N SER A 419 7.20 18.20 -25.55
CA SER A 419 6.89 19.07 -24.39
C SER A 419 5.58 19.89 -24.46
N SER A 420 5.38 20.70 -25.51
CA SER A 420 4.19 21.56 -25.66
C SER A 420 2.90 20.74 -25.89
N LYS A 421 2.98 19.68 -26.68
CA LYS A 421 1.86 18.75 -26.89
C LYS A 421 1.57 17.94 -25.63
N THR A 422 2.60 17.49 -24.90
CA THR A 422 2.46 16.79 -23.62
C THR A 422 1.71 17.66 -22.61
N LEU A 423 2.10 18.93 -22.48
CA LEU A 423 1.44 19.90 -21.62
C LEU A 423 -0.05 20.09 -21.97
N THR A 424 -0.34 20.25 -23.26
CA THR A 424 -1.72 20.40 -23.76
C THR A 424 -2.55 19.15 -23.50
N CYS A 425 -1.97 17.98 -23.78
CA CYS A 425 -2.60 16.68 -23.49
C CYS A 425 -2.92 16.54 -22.01
N LEU A 426 -1.97 16.84 -21.11
CA LEU A 426 -2.16 16.68 -19.67
C LEU A 426 -3.30 17.57 -19.17
N LYS A 427 -3.34 18.84 -19.60
CA LYS A 427 -4.46 19.75 -19.27
C LYS A 427 -5.81 19.19 -19.70
N ASN A 428 -5.90 18.61 -20.89
CA ASN A 428 -7.14 18.01 -21.39
C ASN A 428 -7.52 16.77 -20.58
N LYS A 429 -6.57 15.88 -20.29
CA LYS A 429 -6.81 14.68 -19.47
C LYS A 429 -7.23 15.06 -18.06
N CYS A 430 -6.57 16.03 -17.41
CA CYS A 430 -6.99 16.52 -16.09
C CYS A 430 -8.44 17.02 -16.09
N ASN A 431 -8.87 17.77 -17.11
CA ASN A 431 -10.25 18.26 -17.21
C ASN A 431 -11.27 17.14 -17.41
N SER A 432 -10.92 16.12 -18.19
CA SER A 432 -11.80 15.00 -18.49
C SER A 432 -11.93 14.02 -17.31
N VAL A 433 -10.79 13.53 -16.83
CA VAL A 433 -10.68 12.47 -15.80
C VAL A 433 -11.29 12.92 -14.47
N PHE A 434 -11.12 14.19 -14.11
CA PHE A 434 -11.61 14.78 -12.87
C PHE A 434 -12.80 15.73 -13.08
N SER A 435 -13.57 15.54 -14.16
CA SER A 435 -14.74 16.38 -14.48
C SER A 435 -15.77 16.46 -13.35
N ASN A 436 -15.90 15.39 -12.55
CA ASN A 436 -16.81 15.28 -11.42
C ASN A 436 -16.18 15.65 -10.06
N ASP A 437 -14.90 16.03 -10.03
CA ASP A 437 -14.18 16.34 -8.79
C ASP A 437 -13.24 17.54 -8.98
N ALA A 438 -13.75 18.73 -8.65
CA ALA A 438 -13.01 19.97 -8.82
C ALA A 438 -11.71 20.03 -7.98
N THR A 439 -11.69 19.38 -6.81
CA THR A 439 -10.52 19.36 -5.93
C THR A 439 -9.43 18.46 -6.50
N ALA A 440 -9.78 17.24 -6.93
CA ALA A 440 -8.87 16.34 -7.64
C ALA A 440 -8.33 16.97 -8.93
N LYS A 441 -9.21 17.64 -9.69
CA LYS A 441 -8.82 18.37 -10.89
C LYS A 441 -7.78 19.44 -10.60
N GLN A 442 -7.93 20.21 -9.52
CA GLN A 442 -6.95 21.21 -9.10
C GLN A 442 -5.58 20.57 -8.86
N GLY A 443 -5.54 19.39 -8.22
CA GLY A 443 -4.32 18.63 -8.02
C GLY A 443 -3.65 18.16 -9.30
N CYS A 444 -4.42 17.61 -10.24
CA CYS A 444 -3.88 17.25 -11.56
C CYS A 444 -3.37 18.47 -12.32
N MET A 445 -4.12 19.57 -12.28
CA MET A 445 -3.73 20.84 -12.93
C MET A 445 -2.50 21.46 -12.27
N PHE A 446 -2.19 21.16 -11.01
CA PHE A 446 -0.93 21.57 -10.40
C PHE A 446 0.28 21.00 -11.15
N LEU A 447 0.23 19.71 -11.55
CA LEU A 447 1.27 19.10 -12.36
C LEU A 447 1.38 19.77 -13.74
N ALA A 448 0.25 20.08 -14.37
CA ALA A 448 0.23 20.72 -15.67
C ALA A 448 0.70 22.19 -15.62
N GLU A 449 0.27 22.96 -14.63
CA GLU A 449 0.44 24.42 -14.61
C GLU A 449 1.63 24.86 -13.78
N PHE A 450 1.72 24.43 -12.52
CA PHE A 450 2.82 24.82 -11.64
C PHE A 450 4.11 24.07 -11.99
N MET A 451 4.01 22.75 -12.15
CA MET A 451 5.15 21.90 -12.54
C MET A 451 5.36 21.82 -14.06
N HIS A 452 4.54 22.53 -14.85
CA HIS A 452 4.67 22.63 -16.30
C HIS A 452 4.72 21.29 -17.05
N ALA A 453 4.02 20.26 -16.55
CA ALA A 453 4.08 18.89 -17.07
C ALA A 453 5.53 18.33 -17.14
N ALA A 454 6.37 18.70 -16.17
CA ALA A 454 7.73 18.21 -16.08
C ALA A 454 7.79 16.75 -15.62
N GLY A 455 8.32 15.87 -16.48
CA GLY A 455 8.58 14.47 -16.17
C GLY A 455 9.81 14.29 -15.28
N ASN A 456 9.58 13.86 -14.05
CA ASN A 456 10.58 13.45 -13.05
C ASN A 456 11.73 14.45 -12.85
N PRO A 457 11.44 15.69 -12.39
CA PRO A 457 12.42 16.77 -12.32
C PRO A 457 13.48 16.55 -11.24
N LEU A 458 14.74 16.83 -11.59
CA LEU A 458 15.85 16.90 -10.65
C LEU A 458 15.74 18.14 -9.77
N HIS A 459 16.08 17.99 -8.49
CA HIS A 459 16.05 19.06 -7.50
C HIS A 459 17.21 18.98 -6.50
N ASN A 460 17.46 20.11 -5.84
CA ASN A 460 18.20 20.15 -4.58
C ASN A 460 17.22 20.32 -3.43
N TYR A 461 17.44 19.65 -2.31
CA TYR A 461 16.56 19.72 -1.16
C TYR A 461 17.27 20.21 0.09
N VAL A 462 16.50 20.86 0.96
CA VAL A 462 16.89 21.29 2.31
C VAL A 462 15.71 21.08 3.24
N GLU A 463 15.94 20.54 4.43
CA GLU A 463 14.91 20.40 5.48
C GLU A 463 14.54 21.78 6.03
N VAL A 464 13.25 22.00 6.22
CA VAL A 464 12.67 23.29 6.63
C VAL A 464 11.69 23.09 7.77
N GLU A 465 11.42 24.17 8.51
CA GLU A 465 10.27 24.18 9.42
C GLU A 465 8.98 24.05 8.60
N CYS A 466 8.09 23.17 9.05
CA CYS A 466 6.82 22.94 8.36
C CYS A 466 5.91 24.18 8.42
N PRO A 467 5.55 24.78 7.26
CA PRO A 467 4.72 25.98 7.24
C PRO A 467 3.28 25.65 7.62
N ASP A 468 2.57 26.64 8.19
CA ASP A 468 1.18 26.47 8.67
C ASP A 468 0.22 26.00 7.57
N VAL A 469 0.46 26.41 6.32
CA VAL A 469 -0.36 25.99 5.17
C VAL A 469 -0.33 24.49 4.92
N LEU A 470 0.76 23.80 5.27
CA LEU A 470 0.85 22.34 5.22
C LEU A 470 0.32 21.70 6.51
N LYS A 471 0.68 22.24 7.68
CA LYS A 471 0.24 21.69 8.98
C LYS A 471 -1.28 21.65 9.13
N GLN A 472 -2.01 22.63 8.58
CA GLN A 472 -3.47 22.64 8.62
C GLN A 472 -4.10 21.51 7.80
N LYS A 473 -3.39 21.04 6.78
CA LYS A 473 -3.84 20.03 5.82
C LYS A 473 -3.30 18.63 6.11
N TYR A 474 -2.23 18.53 6.92
CA TYR A 474 -1.63 17.28 7.37
C TYR A 474 -2.68 16.38 7.98
#